data_AF-A0A0K9CLT6-F1
#
_entry.id   AF-A0A0K9CLT6-F1
#
_cell.length_a   1.000
_cell.length_b   1.000
_cell.length_c   1.000
_cell.angle_alpha   90.00
_cell.angle_beta   90.00
_cell.angle_gamma   90.00
#
_symmetry.space_group_name_H-M   'P 1'
#
loop_
_entity.id
_entity.type
_entity.pdbx_description
1 polymer ?
#
loop_
_entity_poly.entity_id
_entity_poly.type
_entity_poly.pdbx_seq_one_letter_code
_entity_poly.pdbx_strand_id
1 'polypeptide(L)' 'MEAFYESLDGDFFILGDKKIASIGPMTSKTIRRLGMKVDYEAEKYTADGLLDVIFK' A
#
# COMPACT_ATOMS: atom_id res chain seq x y z
N MET A 1 1.83 -7.82 -3.89
CA MET A 1 2.83 -7.07 -3.08
C MET A 1 4.23 -7.64 -3.26
N GLU A 2 4.46 -8.94 -3.05
CA GLU A 2 5.79 -9.55 -3.27
C GLU A 2 6.23 -9.42 -4.74
N ALA A 3 5.38 -9.81 -5.70
CA ALA A 3 5.66 -9.57 -7.12
C ALA A 3 5.84 -8.08 -7.49
N PHE A 4 5.18 -7.17 -6.76
CA PHE A 4 5.37 -5.73 -6.97
C PHE A 4 6.73 -5.30 -6.44
N TYR A 5 7.13 -5.76 -5.25
CA TYR A 5 8.46 -5.51 -4.70
C TYR A 5 9.58 -6.01 -5.61
N GLU A 6 9.44 -7.22 -6.14
CA GLU A 6 10.37 -7.78 -7.12
C GLU A 6 10.43 -6.95 -8.40
N SER A 7 9.29 -6.43 -8.89
CA SER A 7 9.27 -5.55 -10.07
C SER A 7 9.97 -4.20 -9.86
N LEU A 8 10.24 -3.83 -8.60
CA LEU A 8 11.03 -2.66 -8.22
C LEU A 8 12.47 -3.05 -7.83
N ASP A 9 12.93 -4.23 -8.24
CA ASP A 9 14.24 -4.79 -7.90
C ASP A 9 14.52 -4.87 -6.38
N GLY A 10 13.45 -5.03 -5.60
CA GLY A 10 13.54 -5.05 -4.14
C GLY A 10 13.90 -3.69 -3.52
N ASP A 11 13.76 -2.60 -4.25
CA ASP A 11 14.07 -1.26 -3.76
C ASP A 11 12.85 -0.35 -3.76
N PHE A 12 12.22 -0.19 -2.60
CA PHE A 12 11.11 0.75 -2.44
C PHE A 12 11.54 2.21 -2.38
N PHE A 13 12.85 2.51 -2.28
CA PHE A 13 13.34 3.89 -2.29
C PHE A 13 12.95 4.63 -3.58
N ILE A 14 12.80 3.90 -4.69
CA ILE A 14 12.40 4.46 -5.98
C ILE A 14 10.99 5.07 -5.98
N LEU A 15 10.16 4.71 -4.99
CA LEU A 15 8.83 5.30 -4.82
C LEU A 15 8.90 6.72 -4.23
N GLY A 16 10.03 7.13 -3.65
CA GLY A 16 10.22 8.46 -3.05
C GLY A 16 9.11 8.81 -2.05
N ASP A 17 8.58 10.03 -2.14
CA ASP A 17 7.55 10.54 -1.21
C ASP A 17 6.11 10.12 -1.57
N LYS A 18 5.95 9.05 -2.34
CA LYS A 18 4.61 8.55 -2.70
C LYS A 18 3.95 7.91 -1.48
N LYS A 19 2.70 8.28 -1.25
CA LYS A 19 1.88 7.67 -0.20
C LYS A 19 1.35 6.33 -0.64
N ILE A 20 1.32 5.36 0.27
CA ILE A 20 0.84 4.00 0.00
C ILE A 20 -0.55 3.81 0.62
N ALA A 21 -1.52 3.52 -0.23
CA ALA A 21 -2.85 3.11 0.17
C ALA A 21 -3.02 1.59 -0.03
N SER A 22 -3.67 0.91 0.91
CA SER A 22 -3.98 -0.52 0.81
C SER A 22 -5.50 -0.75 0.81
N ILE A 23 -5.93 -1.80 0.12
CA ILE A 23 -7.35 -2.19 0.03
C ILE A 23 -7.86 -2.89 1.30
N GLY A 24 -6.99 -3.21 2.27
CA GLY A 24 -7.40 -3.89 3.50
C GLY A 24 -6.25 -4.47 4.34
N PRO A 25 -6.56 -5.07 5.50
CA PRO A 25 -5.60 -5.34 6.57
C PRO A 25 -4.54 -6.40 6.21
N MET A 26 -4.90 -7.40 5.39
CA MET A 26 -3.94 -8.44 4.96
C MET A 26 -2.88 -7.87 4.01
N THR A 27 -3.31 -7.00 3.09
CA THR A 27 -2.42 -6.27 2.18
C THR A 27 -1.51 -5.34 2.98
N SER A 28 -2.07 -4.59 3.93
CA SER A 28 -1.30 -3.73 4.82
C SER A 28 -0.26 -4.48 5.64
N LYS A 29 -0.61 -5.65 6.19
CA LYS A 29 0.33 -6.49 6.94
C LYS A 29 1.50 -6.91 6.06
N THR A 30 1.24 -7.23 4.80
CA THR A 30 2.30 -7.58 3.84
C THR A 30 3.18 -6.37 3.50
N ILE A 31 2.59 -5.20 3.22
CA ILE A 31 3.33 -3.94 3.00
C ILE A 31 4.26 -3.65 4.19
N ARG A 32 3.72 -3.70 5.43
CA ARG A 32 4.49 -3.46 6.66
C ARG A 32 5.60 -4.49 6.86
N ARG A 33 5.35 -5.78 6.55
CA ARG A 33 6.38 -6.84 6.62
C ARG A 33 7.53 -6.60 5.64
N LEU A 34 7.26 -5.98 4.50
CA LEU A 34 8.26 -5.63 3.50
C LEU A 34 8.97 -4.29 3.81
N GLY A 35 8.82 -3.74 5.03
CA GLY A 35 9.53 -2.54 5.48
C GLY A 35 8.90 -1.22 5.02
N MET A 36 7.75 -1.26 4.37
CA MET A 36 7.03 -0.06 3.93
C MET A 36 6.01 0.42 4.96
N LYS A 37 5.77 1.73 4.97
CA LYS A 37 4.65 2.34 5.70
C LYS A 37 3.37 2.26 4.85
N VAL A 38 2.25 1.99 5.50
CA VAL A 38 0.91 2.17 4.92
C VAL A 38 0.39 3.52 5.42
N ASP A 39 0.16 4.47 4.52
CA ASP A 39 -0.38 5.79 4.86
C ASP A 39 -1.90 5.75 5.00
N TYR A 40 -2.56 4.94 4.16
CA TYR A 40 -4.00 4.78 4.14
C TYR A 40 -4.38 3.31 4.03
N GLU A 41 -5.36 2.88 4.81
CA GLU A 41 -5.94 1.53 4.74
C GLU A 41 -7.44 1.70 4.57
N ALA A 42 -8.00 1.12 3.51
CA ALA A 42 -9.42 1.20 3.24
C ALA A 42 -10.24 0.50 4.34
N GLU A 43 -11.22 1.20 4.90
CA GLU A 43 -12.15 0.64 5.90
C GLU A 43 -13.11 -0.37 5.24
N LYS A 44 -13.49 -0.11 3.99
CA LYS A 44 -14.27 -1.01 3.14
C LYS A 44 -13.34 -1.58 2.06
N TYR A 45 -13.31 -2.89 1.92
CA TYR A 45 -12.40 -3.58 0.98
C TYR A 45 -12.93 -3.55 -0.46
N THR A 46 -13.26 -2.35 -0.94
CA THR A 46 -13.83 -2.06 -2.26
C THR A 46 -13.07 -0.90 -2.91
N ALA A 47 -13.23 -0.72 -4.21
CA ALA A 47 -12.65 0.42 -4.92
C ALA A 47 -13.11 1.76 -4.29
N ASP A 48 -14.41 1.88 -4.00
CA ASP A 48 -14.95 3.08 -3.35
C ASP A 48 -14.34 3.31 -1.96
N GLY A 49 -14.16 2.26 -1.15
CA GLY A 49 -13.51 2.39 0.16
C GLY A 49 -12.04 2.84 0.08
N LEU A 50 -11.36 2.54 -1.02
CA LEU A 50 -10.02 3.06 -1.28
C LEU A 50 -10.05 4.54 -1.69
N LEU A 51 -11.02 4.93 -2.53
CA LEU A 51 -11.21 6.33 -2.93
C LEU A 51 -11.55 7.19 -1.71
N ASP A 52 -12.39 6.69 -0.79
CA ASP A 52 -12.78 7.37 0.46
C ASP A 52 -11.57 7.76 1.32
N VAL A 53 -10.51 6.95 1.35
CA VAL A 53 -9.31 7.23 2.15
C VAL A 53 -8.25 8.03 1.39
N ILE A 54 -8.22 7.95 0.07
CA ILE A 54 -7.29 8.70 -0.78
C ILE A 54 -7.72 10.16 -0.92
N PHE A 55 -9.02 10.42 -1.05
CA PHE A 55 -9.58 11.76 -1.29
C PHE A 55 -10.15 12.44 -0.04
N LYS A 56 -9.80 11.93 1.15
CA LYS A 56 -10.12 12.55 2.43
C LYS A 56 -9.24 13.77 2.70
#